data_AF-M0JD54-F1
#
_entry.id   AF-M0JD54-F1
#
_cell.length_a   1.000
_cell.length_b   1.000
_cell.length_c   1.000
_cell.angle_alpha   90.00
_cell.angle_beta   90.00
_cell.angle_gamma   90.00
#
_symmetry.space_group_name_H-M   'P 1'
#
loop_
_entity.id
_entity.type
_entity.pdbx_description
1 polymer ?
#
loop_
_entity_poly.entity_id
_entity_poly.type
_entity_poly.pdbx_seq_one_letter_code
_entity_poly.pdbx_strand_id
1 'polypeptide(L)'
;MNVDKDTIRDRTTDTVFERGQKYRKEGRIQQVDRFDDLVTAAVRGSKLYDVTIEFGGRSLDTKCTCPYDGSGDCKHVVAVLLEIADGPPQDESERVEGVLDEVSADDLREFVRKALTDNPELREQFLAQFGDDHRSVEEYREEIAQLFEQHADPSVYDAIDFSRFFEIAEQYRDRDRYLAAATVYRAVFEEVDEKYKWVDGAYDHYAKTIQRAIDGYADCILATDPTPEEFDTYAGVLEARATTDLALNSEQFWRALDDLEERYNG
;
A
#
# COMPACT_ATOMS: atom_id res chain seq x y z
N MET A 1 -17.58 11.90 12.60
CA MET A 1 -17.98 11.81 11.18
C MET A 1 -19.06 12.81 10.79
N ASN A 2 -18.69 14.00 10.28
CA ASN A 2 -19.62 14.94 9.66
C ASN A 2 -18.92 15.60 8.48
N VAL A 3 -19.53 15.54 7.29
CA VAL A 3 -19.03 16.21 6.09
C VAL A 3 -20.19 16.95 5.46
N ASP A 4 -20.06 18.27 5.37
CA ASP A 4 -21.07 19.09 4.73
C ASP A 4 -20.81 19.26 3.23
N LYS A 5 -21.84 19.69 2.51
CA LYS A 5 -21.80 19.82 1.06
C LYS A 5 -20.78 20.84 0.57
N ASP A 6 -20.51 21.88 1.35
CA ASP A 6 -19.56 22.94 0.97
C ASP A 6 -18.13 22.41 1.06
N THR A 7 -17.83 21.65 2.13
CA THR A 7 -16.57 20.91 2.28
C THR A 7 -16.34 19.95 1.12
N ILE A 8 -17.36 19.22 0.67
CA ILE A 8 -17.25 18.33 -0.49
C ILE A 8 -16.96 19.14 -1.76
N ARG A 9 -17.59 20.30 -1.91
CA ARG A 9 -17.43 21.15 -3.09
C ARG A 9 -16.03 21.74 -3.19
N ASP A 10 -15.43 22.13 -2.08
CA ASP A 10 -14.08 22.70 -2.02
C ASP A 10 -12.98 21.69 -2.37
N ARG A 11 -13.30 20.38 -2.34
CA ARG A 11 -12.36 19.29 -2.65
C ARG A 11 -12.31 18.92 -4.14
N THR A 12 -13.11 19.56 -4.98
CA THR A 12 -13.24 19.19 -6.40
C THR A 12 -13.58 20.40 -7.27
N THR A 13 -13.50 20.25 -8.59
CA THR A 13 -14.08 21.23 -9.53
C THR A 13 -15.60 21.12 -9.57
N ASP A 14 -16.30 22.21 -9.93
CA ASP A 14 -17.76 22.22 -10.10
C ASP A 14 -18.25 21.15 -11.09
N THR A 15 -17.54 20.96 -12.22
CA THR A 15 -17.91 19.94 -13.22
C THR A 15 -17.82 18.52 -12.65
N VAL A 16 -16.81 18.22 -11.84
CA VAL A 16 -16.68 16.91 -11.20
C VAL A 16 -17.70 16.75 -10.07
N PHE A 17 -17.99 17.83 -9.34
CA PHE A 17 -19.03 17.86 -8.32
C PHE A 17 -20.41 17.51 -8.90
N GLU A 18 -20.81 18.16 -9.99
CA GLU A 18 -22.07 17.89 -10.70
C GLU A 18 -22.16 16.44 -11.18
N ARG A 19 -21.03 15.88 -11.65
CA ARG A 19 -20.95 14.46 -12.01
C ARG A 19 -21.14 13.57 -10.79
N GLY A 20 -20.51 13.87 -9.65
CA GLY A 20 -20.71 13.12 -8.42
C GLY A 20 -22.17 13.12 -7.96
N GLN A 21 -22.84 14.27 -8.01
CA GLN A 21 -24.28 14.37 -7.74
C GLN A 21 -25.11 13.49 -8.66
N LYS A 22 -24.77 13.46 -9.96
CA LYS A 22 -25.44 12.60 -10.94
C LYS A 22 -25.22 11.12 -10.63
N TYR A 23 -24.00 10.71 -10.28
CA TYR A 23 -23.68 9.31 -9.94
C TYR A 23 -24.46 8.83 -8.72
N ARG A 24 -24.54 9.67 -7.68
CA ARG A 24 -25.37 9.40 -6.50
C ARG A 24 -26.84 9.26 -6.88
N LYS A 25 -27.40 10.24 -7.60
CA LYS A 25 -28.81 10.27 -8.00
C LYS A 25 -29.21 9.07 -8.88
N GLU A 26 -28.29 8.56 -9.69
CA GLU A 26 -28.51 7.39 -10.55
C GLU A 26 -28.36 6.06 -9.80
N GLY A 27 -28.13 6.06 -8.48
CA GLY A 27 -28.01 4.83 -7.68
C GLY A 27 -26.79 4.00 -8.05
N ARG A 28 -25.68 4.64 -8.43
CA ARG A 28 -24.47 3.95 -8.88
C ARG A 28 -23.61 3.41 -7.74
N ILE A 29 -23.86 3.83 -6.50
CA ILE A 29 -23.24 3.28 -5.29
C ILE A 29 -23.93 1.93 -5.03
N GLN A 30 -23.20 0.82 -5.22
CA GLN A 30 -23.74 -0.53 -5.08
C GLN A 30 -23.70 -1.03 -3.64
N GLN A 31 -22.68 -0.59 -2.90
CA GLN A 31 -22.42 -0.98 -1.53
C GLN A 31 -21.72 0.17 -0.83
N VAL A 32 -22.07 0.38 0.44
CA VAL A 32 -21.41 1.34 1.32
C VAL A 32 -21.42 0.75 2.73
N ASP A 33 -20.24 0.56 3.29
CA ASP A 33 -20.05 -0.01 4.61
C ASP A 33 -19.24 0.97 5.46
N ARG A 34 -19.48 0.94 6.76
CA ARG A 34 -18.77 1.76 7.72
C ARG A 34 -18.26 0.92 8.87
N PHE A 35 -16.98 1.11 9.19
CA PHE A 35 -16.36 0.59 10.38
C PHE A 35 -15.60 1.74 11.07
N ASP A 36 -16.16 2.26 12.16
CA ASP A 36 -15.62 3.39 12.92
C ASP A 36 -15.48 4.65 12.04
N ASP A 37 -14.25 5.17 11.87
CA ASP A 37 -13.93 6.32 11.02
C ASP A 37 -13.61 5.94 9.57
N LEU A 38 -13.73 4.66 9.20
CA LEU A 38 -13.49 4.16 7.83
C LEU A 38 -14.82 3.89 7.11
N VAL A 39 -14.96 4.44 5.91
CA VAL A 39 -16.03 4.09 4.97
C VAL A 39 -15.44 3.49 3.71
N THR A 40 -15.95 2.32 3.32
CA THR A 40 -15.64 1.69 2.04
C THR A 40 -16.91 1.65 1.18
N ALA A 41 -16.75 1.82 -0.13
CA ALA A 41 -17.87 1.80 -1.05
C ALA A 41 -17.48 1.28 -2.43
N ALA A 42 -18.41 0.62 -3.09
CA ALA A 42 -18.27 0.16 -4.46
C ALA A 42 -19.15 0.99 -5.40
N VAL A 43 -18.53 1.75 -6.30
CA VAL A 43 -19.23 2.69 -7.19
C VAL A 43 -19.13 2.25 -8.64
N ARG A 44 -20.28 2.10 -9.31
CA ARG A 44 -20.36 1.70 -10.72
C ARG A 44 -19.99 2.84 -11.67
N GLY A 45 -18.86 2.69 -12.36
CA GLY A 45 -18.43 3.53 -13.49
C GLY A 45 -18.44 2.75 -14.81
N SER A 46 -17.33 2.81 -15.55
CA SER A 46 -17.04 1.88 -16.65
C SER A 46 -16.81 0.45 -16.16
N LYS A 47 -16.25 0.32 -14.96
CA LYS A 47 -16.19 -0.89 -14.14
C LYS A 47 -16.61 -0.53 -12.71
N LEU A 48 -16.62 -1.51 -11.81
CA LEU A 48 -16.76 -1.23 -10.38
C LEU A 48 -15.45 -0.60 -9.89
N TYR A 49 -15.56 0.47 -9.10
CA TYR A 49 -14.43 1.15 -8.49
C TYR A 49 -14.63 1.19 -6.99
N ASP A 50 -13.59 0.82 -6.25
CA ASP A 50 -13.57 0.87 -4.81
C ASP A 50 -13.18 2.27 -4.36
N VAL A 51 -13.90 2.77 -3.38
CA VAL A 51 -13.72 4.07 -2.75
C VAL A 51 -13.48 3.83 -1.27
N THR A 52 -12.43 4.45 -0.74
CA THR A 52 -12.10 4.42 0.68
C THR A 52 -12.06 5.86 1.20
N ILE A 53 -12.72 6.11 2.32
CA ILE A 53 -12.81 7.41 2.96
C ILE A 53 -12.49 7.21 4.44
N GLU A 54 -11.48 7.92 4.93
CA GLU A 54 -11.02 7.85 6.31
C GLU A 54 -11.20 9.21 6.99
N PHE A 55 -11.90 9.23 8.13
CA PHE A 55 -12.25 10.44 8.88
C PHE A 55 -11.24 10.70 10.01
N GLY A 56 -10.15 11.40 9.72
CA GLY A 56 -9.11 11.76 10.71
C GLY A 56 -9.47 12.99 11.55
N GLY A 57 -10.53 12.96 12.35
CA GLY A 57 -10.93 14.06 13.24
C GLY A 57 -11.29 15.37 12.53
N ARG A 58 -10.29 16.15 12.08
CA ARG A 58 -10.45 17.34 11.22
C ARG A 58 -9.99 17.13 9.77
N SER A 59 -9.27 16.04 9.47
CA SER A 59 -8.89 15.68 8.11
C SER A 59 -9.86 14.66 7.51
N LEU A 60 -9.85 14.58 6.19
CA LEU A 60 -10.65 13.66 5.40
C LEU A 60 -9.77 13.14 4.27
N ASP A 61 -9.36 11.89 4.38
CA ASP A 61 -8.50 11.22 3.42
C ASP A 61 -9.33 10.33 2.52
N THR A 62 -9.11 10.43 1.21
CA THR A 62 -9.95 9.82 0.19
C THR A 62 -9.09 9.08 -0.82
N LYS A 63 -9.46 7.85 -1.13
CA LYS A 63 -8.83 7.03 -2.17
C LYS A 63 -9.91 6.44 -3.07
N CYS A 64 -9.61 6.31 -4.35
CA CYS A 64 -10.48 5.62 -5.30
C CYS A 64 -9.64 4.91 -6.35
N THR A 65 -9.99 3.66 -6.68
CA THR A 65 -9.27 2.84 -7.68
C THR A 65 -9.52 3.26 -9.13
N CYS A 66 -10.14 4.43 -9.35
CA CYS A 66 -10.41 4.93 -10.69
C CYS A 66 -9.19 5.66 -11.27
N PRO A 67 -8.98 5.60 -12.60
CA PRO A 67 -7.81 6.20 -13.26
C PRO A 67 -7.93 7.72 -13.41
N TYR A 68 -8.61 8.39 -12.49
CA TYR A 68 -8.77 9.84 -12.54
C TYR A 68 -7.48 10.51 -12.08
N ASP A 69 -6.94 11.38 -12.93
CA ASP A 69 -5.68 12.09 -12.78
C ASP A 69 -5.85 13.61 -12.63
N GLY A 70 -7.10 14.08 -12.53
CA GLY A 70 -7.41 15.49 -12.34
C GLY A 70 -7.25 15.95 -10.88
N SER A 71 -7.38 17.25 -10.65
CA SER A 71 -7.20 17.83 -9.31
C SER A 71 -8.39 17.54 -8.39
N GLY A 72 -8.08 17.10 -7.17
CA GLY A 72 -9.05 16.85 -6.11
C GLY A 72 -9.78 15.52 -6.24
N ASP A 73 -10.89 15.41 -5.53
CA ASP A 73 -11.66 14.18 -5.45
C ASP A 73 -12.36 13.84 -6.76
N CYS A 74 -12.28 12.57 -7.16
CA CYS A 74 -13.00 12.11 -8.33
C CYS A 74 -14.52 12.07 -8.07
N LYS A 75 -15.31 12.05 -9.14
CA LYS A 75 -16.77 11.94 -9.07
C LYS A 75 -17.30 10.74 -8.25
N HIS A 76 -16.53 9.65 -8.11
CA HIS A 76 -16.94 8.50 -7.32
C HIS A 76 -16.84 8.82 -5.83
N VAL A 77 -15.72 9.40 -5.39
CA VAL A 77 -15.53 9.89 -4.03
C VAL A 77 -16.61 10.92 -3.69
N VAL A 78 -16.84 11.91 -4.57
CA VAL A 78 -17.90 12.91 -4.37
C VAL A 78 -19.27 12.26 -4.21
N ALA A 79 -19.60 11.25 -5.01
CA ALA A 79 -20.89 10.56 -4.90
C ALA A 79 -21.06 9.91 -3.52
N VAL A 80 -20.03 9.24 -3.01
CA VAL A 80 -20.04 8.58 -1.69
C VAL A 80 -20.08 9.61 -0.56
N LEU A 81 -19.30 10.69 -0.63
CA LEU A 81 -19.34 11.78 0.36
C LEU A 81 -20.73 12.42 0.44
N LEU A 82 -21.39 12.62 -0.70
CA LEU A 82 -22.76 13.16 -0.75
C LEU A 82 -23.80 12.18 -0.20
N GLU A 83 -23.54 10.87 -0.27
CA GLU A 83 -24.38 9.83 0.36
C GLU A 83 -24.22 9.89 1.88
N ILE A 84 -22.97 9.93 2.36
CA ILE A 84 -22.64 10.06 3.79
C ILE A 84 -23.23 11.33 4.39
N ALA A 85 -23.15 12.46 3.68
CA ALA A 85 -23.67 13.75 4.14
C ALA A 85 -25.21 13.77 4.31
N ASP A 86 -25.93 12.90 3.59
CA ASP A 86 -27.39 12.78 3.68
C ASP A 86 -27.81 11.79 4.77
N GLY A 87 -27.04 10.72 4.94
CA GLY A 87 -27.21 9.74 6.00
C GLY A 87 -26.01 8.80 6.05
N PRO A 88 -25.15 8.87 7.08
CA PRO A 88 -24.00 7.99 7.18
C PRO A 88 -24.46 6.53 7.27
N PRO A 89 -23.69 5.56 6.72
CA PRO A 89 -23.99 4.15 6.88
C PRO A 89 -24.04 3.77 8.36
N GLN A 90 -24.77 2.70 8.67
CA GLN A 90 -24.73 2.15 10.01
C GLN A 90 -23.30 1.77 10.36
N ASP A 91 -22.85 2.22 11.53
CA ASP A 91 -21.54 1.88 12.05
C ASP A 91 -21.60 0.48 12.69
N GLU A 92 -20.82 -0.45 12.16
CA GLU A 92 -20.75 -1.81 12.70
C GLU A 92 -19.69 -1.95 13.80
N SER A 93 -18.82 -0.95 13.99
CA SER A 93 -17.70 -1.02 14.93
C SER A 93 -18.14 -1.28 16.36
N GLU A 94 -19.08 -0.49 16.90
CA GLU A 94 -19.59 -0.66 18.28
C GLU A 94 -20.15 -2.07 18.53
N ARG A 95 -20.81 -2.64 17.52
CA ARG A 95 -21.37 -3.99 17.62
C ARG A 95 -20.27 -5.05 17.61
N VAL A 96 -19.26 -4.88 16.76
CA VAL A 96 -18.12 -5.80 16.67
C VAL A 96 -17.27 -5.71 17.95
N GLU A 97 -16.97 -4.51 18.44
CA GLU A 97 -16.25 -4.27 19.70
C GLU A 97 -16.97 -4.93 20.88
N GLY A 98 -18.28 -4.76 21.00
CA GLY A 98 -19.05 -5.43 22.06
C GLY A 98 -18.96 -6.95 22.02
N VAL A 99 -18.87 -7.56 20.83
CA VAL A 99 -18.65 -9.00 20.69
C VAL A 99 -17.21 -9.38 21.03
N LEU A 100 -16.23 -8.57 20.63
CA LEU A 100 -14.81 -8.79 20.94
C LEU A 100 -14.52 -8.71 22.44
N ASP A 101 -15.24 -7.85 23.17
CA ASP A 101 -15.14 -7.72 24.63
C ASP A 101 -15.70 -8.94 25.39
N GLU A 102 -16.71 -9.61 24.83
CA GLU A 102 -17.40 -10.72 25.48
C GLU A 102 -16.88 -12.11 25.06
N VAL A 103 -16.32 -12.24 23.84
CA VAL A 103 -15.88 -13.52 23.30
C VAL A 103 -14.71 -14.09 24.09
N SER A 104 -14.71 -15.42 24.31
CA SER A 104 -13.59 -16.08 24.98
C SER A 104 -12.35 -16.06 24.08
N ALA A 105 -11.16 -16.02 24.70
CA ALA A 105 -9.91 -16.08 23.95
C ALA A 105 -9.79 -17.35 23.09
N ASP A 106 -10.38 -18.47 23.53
CA ASP A 106 -10.32 -19.74 22.80
C ASP A 106 -11.23 -19.72 21.56
N ASP A 107 -12.45 -19.19 21.67
CA ASP A 107 -13.36 -19.02 20.53
C ASP A 107 -12.80 -18.01 19.52
N LEU A 108 -12.21 -16.92 20.00
CA LEU A 108 -11.55 -15.93 19.14
C LEU A 108 -10.37 -16.54 18.38
N ARG A 109 -9.53 -17.33 19.05
CA ARG A 109 -8.42 -18.06 18.39
C ARG A 109 -8.93 -19.04 17.33
N GLU A 110 -10.04 -19.72 17.59
CA GLU A 110 -10.66 -20.63 16.61
C GLU A 110 -11.19 -19.86 15.39
N PHE A 111 -11.90 -18.74 15.62
CA PHE A 111 -12.39 -17.87 14.56
C PHE A 111 -11.25 -17.31 13.70
N VAL A 112 -10.21 -16.75 14.33
CA VAL A 112 -9.04 -16.22 13.63
C VAL A 112 -8.38 -17.33 12.83
N ARG A 113 -8.10 -18.50 13.41
CA ARG A 113 -7.49 -19.63 12.68
C ARG A 113 -8.27 -20.00 11.42
N LYS A 114 -9.60 -20.03 11.50
CA LYS A 114 -10.46 -20.28 10.34
C LYS A 114 -10.34 -19.16 9.30
N ALA A 115 -10.43 -17.90 9.71
CA ALA A 115 -10.27 -16.76 8.83
C ALA A 115 -8.91 -16.76 8.09
N LEU A 116 -7.82 -17.09 8.78
CA LEU A 116 -6.47 -17.19 8.19
C LEU A 116 -6.30 -18.41 7.27
N THR A 117 -7.12 -19.44 7.43
CA THR A 117 -7.10 -20.62 6.55
C THR A 117 -7.66 -20.26 5.17
N ASP A 118 -8.73 -19.47 5.15
CA ASP A 118 -9.49 -19.16 3.94
C ASP A 118 -8.95 -17.91 3.21
N ASN A 119 -8.19 -17.03 3.88
CA ASN A 119 -7.76 -15.74 3.35
C ASN A 119 -6.22 -15.59 3.40
N PRO A 120 -5.51 -15.83 2.27
CA PRO A 120 -4.06 -15.69 2.20
C PRO A 120 -3.54 -14.29 2.53
N GLU A 121 -4.22 -13.23 2.06
CA GLU A 121 -3.82 -11.85 2.32
C GLU A 121 -3.94 -11.50 3.82
N LEU A 122 -5.03 -11.92 4.47
CA LEU A 122 -5.20 -11.73 5.91
C LEU A 122 -4.17 -12.52 6.72
N ARG A 123 -3.76 -13.71 6.25
CA ARG A 123 -2.69 -14.50 6.85
C ARG A 123 -1.35 -13.79 6.77
N GLU A 124 -1.03 -13.16 5.64
CA GLU A 124 0.18 -12.36 5.53
C GLU A 124 0.16 -11.17 6.49
N GLN A 125 -0.95 -10.42 6.53
CA GLN A 125 -1.13 -9.30 7.47
C GLN A 125 -1.02 -9.76 8.93
N PHE A 126 -1.61 -10.91 9.27
CA PHE A 126 -1.55 -11.47 10.61
C PHE A 126 -0.12 -11.85 11.01
N LEU A 127 0.66 -12.48 10.12
CA LEU A 127 2.05 -12.82 10.39
C LEU A 127 2.94 -11.57 10.46
N ALA A 128 2.71 -10.59 9.59
CA ALA A 128 3.41 -9.31 9.65
C ALA A 128 3.14 -8.59 10.99
N GLN A 129 1.93 -8.72 11.51
CA GLN A 129 1.51 -8.06 12.74
C GLN A 129 1.89 -8.81 14.02
N PHE A 130 1.77 -10.14 14.06
CA PHE A 130 1.88 -10.93 15.28
C PHE A 130 2.95 -12.04 15.22
N GLY A 131 3.53 -12.33 14.07
CA GLY A 131 4.56 -13.34 13.91
C GLY A 131 5.94 -12.81 14.34
N ASP A 132 6.71 -13.61 15.07
CA ASP A 132 8.11 -13.28 15.38
C ASP A 132 9.01 -13.40 14.14
N ASP A 133 8.66 -14.34 13.25
CA ASP A 133 9.31 -14.53 11.95
C ASP A 133 8.60 -13.70 10.87
N HIS A 134 9.40 -13.05 10.05
CA HIS A 134 8.97 -12.43 8.80
C HIS A 134 9.45 -13.29 7.64
N ARG A 135 8.78 -13.22 6.49
CA ARG A 135 9.21 -13.93 5.28
C ARG A 135 10.62 -13.50 4.91
N SER A 136 11.41 -14.42 4.36
CA SER A 136 12.76 -14.12 3.90
C SER A 136 12.73 -13.23 2.66
N VAL A 137 13.90 -12.63 2.34
CA VAL A 137 14.06 -11.84 1.11
C VAL A 137 13.67 -12.69 -0.11
N GLU A 138 14.12 -13.95 -0.15
CA GLU A 138 13.87 -14.89 -1.24
C GLU A 138 12.38 -15.20 -1.41
N GLU A 139 11.62 -15.36 -0.32
CA GLU A 139 10.18 -15.61 -0.40
C GLU A 139 9.41 -14.43 -1.00
N TYR A 140 9.81 -13.19 -0.69
CA TYR A 140 9.22 -12.01 -1.34
C TYR A 140 9.67 -11.87 -2.79
N ARG A 141 10.95 -12.17 -3.09
CA ARG A 141 11.48 -12.15 -4.45
C ARG A 141 10.78 -13.15 -5.37
N GLU A 142 10.49 -14.36 -4.89
CA GLU A 142 9.73 -15.36 -5.65
C GLU A 142 8.32 -14.87 -6.01
N GLU A 143 7.65 -14.18 -5.09
CA GLU A 143 6.32 -13.61 -5.35
C GLU A 143 6.39 -12.44 -6.37
N ILE A 144 7.40 -11.58 -6.25
CA ILE A 144 7.63 -10.51 -7.21
C ILE A 144 7.96 -11.07 -8.60
N ALA A 145 8.77 -12.12 -8.67
CA ALA A 145 9.11 -12.80 -9.92
C ALA A 145 7.86 -13.35 -10.63
N GLN A 146 6.90 -13.92 -9.86
CA GLN A 146 5.63 -14.38 -10.41
C GLN A 146 4.80 -13.23 -11.01
N LEU A 147 4.85 -12.02 -10.44
CA LEU A 147 4.19 -10.85 -11.06
C LEU A 147 4.79 -10.52 -12.42
N PHE A 148 6.11 -10.58 -12.56
CA PHE A 148 6.78 -10.39 -13.85
C PHE A 148 6.39 -11.47 -14.86
N GLU A 149 6.29 -12.74 -14.44
CA GLU A 149 5.87 -13.83 -15.33
C GLU A 149 4.42 -13.65 -15.82
N GLN A 150 3.52 -13.18 -14.96
CA GLN A 150 2.13 -12.87 -15.32
C GLN A 150 2.01 -11.69 -16.30
N HIS A 151 2.94 -10.73 -16.22
CA HIS A 151 2.98 -9.53 -17.07
C HIS A 151 3.95 -9.66 -18.26
N ALA A 152 4.59 -10.82 -18.45
CA ALA A 152 5.46 -11.09 -19.59
C ALA A 152 4.68 -11.34 -20.90
N ASP A 153 3.35 -11.38 -20.85
CA ASP A 153 2.50 -11.44 -22.04
C ASP A 153 2.56 -10.10 -22.81
N PRO A 154 2.97 -10.09 -24.10
CA PRO A 154 3.07 -8.88 -24.92
C PRO A 154 1.76 -8.09 -25.08
N SER A 155 0.62 -8.64 -24.66
CA SER A 155 -0.69 -7.98 -24.68
C SER A 155 -0.99 -7.17 -23.43
N VAL A 156 -0.17 -7.26 -22.37
CA VAL A 156 -0.29 -6.49 -21.13
C VAL A 156 0.60 -5.24 -21.24
N TYR A 157 -0.04 -4.06 -21.34
CA TYR A 157 0.64 -2.77 -21.44
C TYR A 157 0.72 -2.01 -20.11
N ASP A 158 0.13 -2.55 -19.05
CA ASP A 158 0.09 -1.92 -17.73
C ASP A 158 1.36 -2.26 -16.95
N ALA A 159 1.94 -1.24 -16.31
CA ALA A 159 3.08 -1.44 -15.43
C ALA A 159 2.67 -2.29 -14.20
N ILE A 160 3.56 -3.18 -13.77
CA ILE A 160 3.33 -4.01 -12.58
C ILE A 160 3.14 -3.10 -11.35
N ASP A 161 2.07 -3.35 -10.61
CA ASP A 161 1.79 -2.67 -9.35
C ASP A 161 2.49 -3.37 -8.17
N PHE A 162 3.38 -2.65 -7.50
CA PHE A 162 4.11 -3.12 -6.32
C PHE A 162 3.55 -2.54 -5.01
N SER A 163 2.41 -1.84 -5.05
CA SER A 163 1.83 -1.12 -3.90
C SER A 163 1.63 -2.03 -2.68
N ARG A 164 1.20 -3.28 -2.89
CA ARG A 164 1.03 -4.27 -1.81
C ARG A 164 2.31 -4.50 -1.00
N PHE A 165 3.48 -4.60 -1.64
CA PHE A 165 4.74 -4.82 -0.92
C PHE A 165 5.12 -3.58 -0.09
N PHE A 166 4.88 -2.39 -0.64
CA PHE A 166 5.11 -1.17 0.12
C PHE A 166 4.16 -1.05 1.31
N GLU A 167 2.89 -1.42 1.16
CA GLU A 167 1.94 -1.45 2.29
C GLU A 167 2.38 -2.42 3.39
N ILE A 168 2.89 -3.60 3.03
CA ILE A 168 3.45 -4.56 4.00
C ILE A 168 4.67 -3.96 4.71
N ALA A 169 5.58 -3.31 3.97
CA ALA A 169 6.77 -2.68 4.55
C ALA A 169 6.39 -1.55 5.52
N GLU A 170 5.43 -0.69 5.17
CA GLU A 170 4.91 0.34 6.07
C GLU A 170 4.26 -0.26 7.33
N GLN A 171 3.50 -1.36 7.21
CA GLN A 171 2.93 -2.05 8.39
C GLN A 171 4.00 -2.60 9.35
N TYR A 172 5.17 -3.00 8.84
CA TYR A 172 6.30 -3.36 9.68
C TYR A 172 6.95 -2.12 10.33
N ARG A 173 7.09 -1.01 9.58
CA ARG A 173 7.65 0.27 10.09
C ARG A 173 6.80 0.86 11.21
N ASP A 174 5.48 0.87 11.06
CA ASP A 174 4.51 1.38 12.05
C ASP A 174 4.61 0.64 13.41
N ARG A 175 5.33 -0.48 13.46
CA ARG A 175 5.55 -1.31 14.66
C ARG A 175 7.01 -1.41 15.07
N ASP A 176 7.86 -0.51 14.57
CA ASP A 176 9.31 -0.51 14.82
C ASP A 176 10.01 -1.82 14.39
N ARG A 177 9.39 -2.60 13.48
CA ARG A 177 9.97 -3.85 12.94
C ARG A 177 10.82 -3.55 11.71
N TYR A 178 11.80 -2.69 11.88
CA TYR A 178 12.58 -2.12 10.78
C TYR A 178 13.32 -3.18 9.94
N LEU A 179 13.88 -4.23 10.55
CA LEU A 179 14.54 -5.30 9.80
C LEU A 179 13.56 -6.08 8.89
N ALA A 180 12.32 -6.29 9.35
CA ALA A 180 11.32 -6.96 8.55
C ALA A 180 10.86 -6.07 7.37
N ALA A 181 10.69 -4.77 7.61
CA ALA A 181 10.43 -3.80 6.55
C ALA A 181 11.57 -3.74 5.52
N ALA A 182 12.83 -3.70 6.00
CA ALA A 182 14.02 -3.71 5.16
C ALA A 182 14.08 -4.97 4.28
N THR A 183 13.69 -6.14 4.78
CA THR A 183 13.60 -7.38 3.99
C THR A 183 12.63 -7.24 2.81
N VAL A 184 11.46 -6.60 3.00
CA VAL A 184 10.49 -6.37 1.93
C VAL A 184 11.04 -5.41 0.88
N TYR A 185 11.56 -4.26 1.32
CA TYR A 185 12.15 -3.28 0.40
C TYR A 185 13.32 -3.86 -0.40
N ARG A 186 14.17 -4.65 0.27
CA ARG A 186 15.27 -5.36 -0.37
C ARG A 186 14.79 -6.29 -1.46
N ALA A 187 13.78 -7.11 -1.18
CA ALA A 187 13.21 -8.00 -2.19
C ALA A 187 12.68 -7.23 -3.40
N VAL A 188 12.03 -6.08 -3.18
CA VAL A 188 11.53 -5.21 -4.26
C VAL A 188 12.67 -4.69 -5.13
N PHE A 189 13.68 -4.03 -4.56
CA PHE A 189 14.74 -3.45 -5.41
C PHE A 189 15.62 -4.52 -6.07
N GLU A 190 15.89 -5.66 -5.40
CA GLU A 190 16.71 -6.72 -5.99
C GLU A 190 16.00 -7.37 -7.17
N GLU A 191 14.74 -7.76 -7.01
CA GLU A 191 14.02 -8.50 -8.06
C GLU A 191 13.62 -7.59 -9.21
N VAL A 192 13.20 -6.35 -8.94
CA VAL A 192 12.86 -5.39 -10.00
C VAL A 192 14.10 -5.02 -10.81
N ASP A 193 15.25 -4.81 -10.18
CA ASP A 193 16.50 -4.53 -10.89
C ASP A 193 17.00 -5.74 -11.71
N GLU A 194 16.71 -6.98 -11.29
CA GLU A 194 17.03 -8.18 -12.09
C GLU A 194 16.09 -8.38 -13.29
N LYS A 195 14.80 -8.09 -13.11
CA LYS A 195 13.75 -8.46 -14.07
C LYS A 195 13.30 -7.33 -14.99
N TYR A 196 13.64 -6.05 -14.76
CA TYR A 196 13.10 -4.94 -15.57
C TYR A 196 13.37 -5.06 -17.09
N LYS A 197 14.40 -5.83 -17.52
CA LYS A 197 14.65 -6.12 -18.95
C LYS A 197 13.54 -6.93 -19.63
N TRP A 198 12.64 -7.52 -18.86
CA TRP A 198 11.54 -8.36 -19.35
C TRP A 198 10.31 -7.57 -19.78
N VAL A 199 10.21 -6.29 -19.41
CA VAL A 199 9.04 -5.45 -19.71
C VAL A 199 9.48 -4.20 -20.49
N ASP A 200 9.20 -4.19 -21.79
CA ASP A 200 9.51 -3.06 -22.67
C ASP A 200 8.58 -1.86 -22.37
N GLY A 201 9.13 -0.64 -22.37
CA GLY A 201 8.34 0.60 -22.32
C GLY A 201 7.99 1.20 -20.96
N ALA A 202 8.43 0.64 -19.83
CA ALA A 202 8.12 1.14 -18.48
C ALA A 202 9.35 1.43 -17.58
N TYR A 203 10.50 1.74 -18.18
CA TYR A 203 11.76 1.99 -17.45
C TYR A 203 11.63 3.02 -16.32
N ASP A 204 10.98 4.16 -16.57
CA ASP A 204 10.80 5.22 -15.57
C ASP A 204 9.99 4.77 -14.35
N HIS A 205 9.02 3.87 -14.55
CA HIS A 205 8.21 3.30 -13.45
C HIS A 205 9.05 2.39 -12.57
N TYR A 206 9.84 1.50 -13.17
CA TYR A 206 10.70 0.59 -12.43
C TYR A 206 11.85 1.31 -11.73
N ALA A 207 12.46 2.32 -12.35
CA ALA A 207 13.50 3.14 -11.72
C ALA A 207 12.96 3.88 -10.47
N LYS A 208 11.74 4.43 -10.55
CA LYS A 208 11.06 5.05 -9.39
C LYS A 208 10.69 4.03 -8.31
N THR A 209 10.27 2.84 -8.71
CA THR A 209 9.96 1.74 -7.79
C THR A 209 11.21 1.31 -7.03
N ILE A 210 12.33 1.15 -7.74
CA ILE A 210 13.65 0.85 -7.16
C ILE A 210 14.06 1.97 -6.20
N GLN A 211 13.94 3.25 -6.61
CA GLN A 211 14.31 4.37 -5.73
C GLN A 211 13.53 4.33 -4.42
N ARG A 212 12.21 4.21 -4.51
CA ARG A 212 11.33 4.16 -3.34
C ARG A 212 11.70 2.99 -2.42
N ALA A 213 12.03 1.83 -2.98
CA ALA A 213 12.44 0.68 -2.21
C ALA A 213 13.80 0.89 -1.53
N ILE A 214 14.77 1.48 -2.24
CA ILE A 214 16.08 1.81 -1.67
C ILE A 214 15.94 2.83 -0.52
N ASP A 215 15.15 3.89 -0.71
CA ASP A 215 14.91 4.91 0.32
C ASP A 215 14.28 4.28 1.58
N GLY A 216 13.26 3.44 1.39
CA GLY A 216 12.61 2.71 2.48
C GLY A 216 13.55 1.73 3.18
N TYR A 217 14.42 1.05 2.44
CA TYR A 217 15.46 0.19 3.00
C TYR A 217 16.44 0.99 3.87
N ALA A 218 17.00 2.07 3.34
CA ALA A 218 17.94 2.95 4.04
C ALA A 218 17.34 3.51 5.33
N ASP A 219 16.10 4.03 5.26
CA ASP A 219 15.37 4.52 6.43
C ASP A 219 15.21 3.45 7.51
N CYS A 220 14.87 2.22 7.11
CA CYS A 220 14.71 1.11 8.05
C CYS A 220 16.04 0.70 8.69
N ILE A 221 17.11 0.59 7.89
CA ILE A 221 18.43 0.23 8.42
C ILE A 221 18.94 1.28 9.41
N LEU A 222 18.78 2.57 9.13
CA LEU A 222 19.21 3.60 10.07
C LEU A 222 18.36 3.59 11.36
N ALA A 223 17.06 3.30 11.24
CA ALA A 223 16.16 3.22 12.39
C ALA A 223 16.46 2.04 13.34
N THR A 224 17.23 1.03 12.91
CA THR A 224 17.69 -0.04 13.81
C THR A 224 18.84 0.38 14.74
N ASP A 225 19.42 1.58 14.55
CA ASP A 225 20.63 2.04 15.25
C ASP A 225 21.76 0.99 15.17
N PRO A 226 22.18 0.60 13.94
CA PRO A 226 23.07 -0.53 13.74
C PRO A 226 24.47 -0.25 14.26
N THR A 227 25.14 -1.28 14.76
CA THR A 227 26.59 -1.20 14.99
C THR A 227 27.34 -1.06 13.67
N PRO A 228 28.63 -0.63 13.66
CA PRO A 228 29.39 -0.54 12.42
C PRO A 228 29.47 -1.86 11.63
N GLU A 229 29.57 -3.01 12.31
CA GLU A 229 29.62 -4.32 11.65
C GLU A 229 28.27 -4.71 11.01
N GLU A 230 27.16 -4.38 11.68
CA GLU A 230 25.82 -4.56 11.12
C GLU A 230 25.58 -3.61 9.95
N PHE A 231 26.00 -2.34 10.09
CA PHE A 231 25.91 -1.35 9.03
C PHE A 231 26.67 -1.77 7.77
N ASP A 232 27.92 -2.22 7.91
CA ASP A 232 28.72 -2.72 6.78
C ASP A 232 28.02 -3.89 6.07
N THR A 233 27.35 -4.77 6.84
CA THR A 233 26.57 -5.87 6.29
C THR A 233 25.38 -5.37 5.46
N TYR A 234 24.68 -4.34 5.94
CA TYR A 234 23.52 -3.76 5.25
C TYR A 234 23.92 -2.92 4.03
N ALA A 235 24.94 -2.07 4.17
CA ALA A 235 25.52 -1.28 3.09
C ALA A 235 26.05 -2.19 1.96
N GLY A 236 26.65 -3.32 2.32
CA GLY A 236 27.13 -4.34 1.37
C GLY A 236 26.04 -4.91 0.45
N VAL A 237 24.77 -4.84 0.83
CA VAL A 237 23.65 -5.22 -0.05
C VAL A 237 23.55 -4.25 -1.24
N LEU A 238 23.62 -2.93 -0.98
CA LEU A 238 23.58 -1.91 -2.03
C LEU A 238 24.86 -1.95 -2.88
N GLU A 239 26.02 -2.13 -2.24
CA GLU A 239 27.30 -2.28 -2.94
C GLU A 239 27.29 -3.47 -3.91
N ALA A 240 26.77 -4.62 -3.50
CA ALA A 240 26.64 -5.80 -4.36
C ALA A 240 25.77 -5.53 -5.59
N ARG A 241 24.70 -4.72 -5.45
CA ARG A 241 23.87 -4.30 -6.58
C ARG A 241 24.61 -3.30 -7.48
N ALA A 242 25.30 -2.34 -6.89
CA ALA A 242 26.04 -1.32 -7.62
C ALA A 242 27.19 -1.89 -8.47
N THR A 243 27.75 -3.02 -8.06
CA THR A 243 28.86 -3.73 -8.72
C THR A 243 28.43 -4.83 -9.69
N THR A 244 27.14 -5.13 -9.80
CA THR A 244 26.64 -6.20 -10.67
C THR A 244 26.67 -5.78 -12.15
N ASP A 245 27.31 -6.58 -13.02
CA ASP A 245 27.45 -6.34 -14.48
C ASP A 245 26.12 -6.17 -15.25
N LEU A 246 24.99 -6.52 -14.63
CA LEU A 246 23.64 -6.42 -15.19
C LEU A 246 22.89 -5.14 -14.79
N ALA A 247 23.43 -4.32 -13.88
CA ALA A 247 22.76 -3.18 -13.26
C ALA A 247 22.82 -1.93 -14.17
N LEU A 248 21.76 -1.68 -14.95
CA LEU A 248 21.58 -0.37 -15.60
C LEU A 248 21.36 0.74 -14.55
N ASN A 249 20.89 0.39 -13.36
CA ASN A 249 20.72 1.30 -12.23
C ASN A 249 21.94 1.33 -11.30
N SER A 250 23.11 0.85 -11.74
CA SER A 250 24.35 0.86 -10.93
C SER A 250 24.66 2.24 -10.36
N GLU A 251 24.48 3.32 -11.14
CA GLU A 251 24.65 4.69 -10.66
C GLU A 251 23.66 5.06 -9.55
N GLN A 252 22.42 4.56 -9.62
CA GLN A 252 21.39 4.78 -8.60
C GLN A 252 21.76 4.07 -7.29
N PHE A 253 22.25 2.83 -7.36
CA PHE A 253 22.72 2.10 -6.17
C PHE A 253 23.97 2.71 -5.55
N TRP A 254 24.92 3.21 -6.35
CA TRP A 254 26.08 3.95 -5.83
C TRP A 254 25.67 5.22 -5.09
N ARG A 255 24.78 6.03 -5.68
CA ARG A 255 24.29 7.25 -5.02
C ARG A 255 23.56 6.94 -3.71
N ALA A 256 22.81 5.85 -3.67
CA ALA A 256 22.11 5.44 -2.46
C ALA A 256 23.04 4.90 -1.39
N LEU A 257 24.10 4.18 -1.78
CA LEU A 257 25.14 3.76 -0.84
C LEU A 257 25.85 4.97 -0.24
N ASP A 258 26.26 5.94 -1.07
CA ASP A 258 26.87 7.18 -0.61
C ASP A 258 25.96 7.96 0.36
N ASP A 259 24.66 8.09 0.04
CA ASP A 259 23.67 8.74 0.93
C ASP A 259 23.50 8.00 2.25
N LEU A 260 23.39 6.66 2.21
CA LEU A 260 23.26 5.82 3.40
C LEU A 260 24.50 5.96 4.31
N GLU A 261 25.70 5.94 3.74
CA GLU A 261 26.95 6.15 4.46
C GLU A 261 27.05 7.56 5.06
N GLU A 262 26.65 8.60 4.33
CA GLU A 262 26.64 9.98 4.83
C GLU A 262 25.68 10.11 6.02
N ARG A 263 24.47 9.55 5.91
CA ARG A 263 23.44 9.60 6.96
C ARG A 263 23.81 8.80 8.20
N TYR A 264 24.54 7.69 8.06
CA TYR A 264 25.00 6.90 9.21
C TYR A 264 26.13 7.60 9.99
N ASN A 265 26.98 8.35 9.30
CA ASN A 265 28.13 9.04 9.90
C ASN A 265 27.81 10.44 10.45
N GLY A 266 26.63 11.00 10.15
CA GLY A 266 26.20 12.37 10.50
C GLY A 266 25.40 12.45 11.79
#